data_AF-A0A3L7AQL9-F1
#
_entry.id   AF-A0A3L7AQL9-F1
#
_cell.length_a   1.000
_cell.length_b   1.000
_cell.length_c   1.000
_cell.angle_alpha   90.00
_cell.angle_beta   90.00
_cell.angle_gamma   90.00
#
_symmetry.space_group_name_H-M   'P 1'
#
loop_
_entity.id
_entity.type
_entity.pdbx_description
1 polymer ?
#
loop_
_entity_poly.entity_id
_entity_poly.type
_entity_poly.pdbx_seq_one_letter_code
_entity_poly.pdbx_strand_id
1 'polypeptide(L)'
;MPKSSHSRKKIARRLSRSLTECIPVEIVDRFSEGETRTGLVLALGEDWILLQSIRDAGFYDGYAILRRKDIRRVRLQGTFVPYLREHREWPPPLPAGEINLASAATILADVARIASVFIFAEERRRPGAVWLGTPVERDARAMWIVMINPDCTWEDGAREALFTNLTRVEFDDDYSRAVHAVAGPMPAWGSEPSEDPAPE
;
A
#
# COMPACT_ATOMS: atom_id res chain seq x y z
N MET A 1 -27.95 1.91 7.80
CA MET A 1 -28.29 0.73 8.64
C MET A 1 -27.05 0.23 9.36
N PRO A 2 -27.03 0.09 10.70
CA PRO A 2 -25.82 -0.26 11.43
C PRO A 2 -25.54 -1.75 11.27
N LYS A 3 -24.57 -2.13 10.42
CA LYS A 3 -23.98 -3.49 10.44
C LYS A 3 -23.08 -3.60 11.68
N SER A 4 -23.76 -3.80 12.81
CA SER A 4 -23.26 -3.66 14.17
C SER A 4 -22.30 -4.80 14.53
N SER A 5 -21.21 -4.48 15.24
CA SER A 5 -20.27 -5.34 15.99
C SER A 5 -19.87 -6.73 15.43
N HIS A 6 -20.82 -7.62 15.19
CA HIS A 6 -20.65 -8.96 14.63
C HIS A 6 -19.87 -8.97 13.31
N SER A 7 -20.10 -7.98 12.43
CA SER A 7 -19.33 -7.88 11.17
C SER A 7 -17.84 -7.61 11.43
N ARG A 8 -17.52 -6.75 12.40
CA ARG A 8 -16.12 -6.42 12.75
C ARG A 8 -15.42 -7.60 13.42
N LYS A 9 -16.07 -8.28 14.36
CA LYS A 9 -15.54 -9.51 15.00
C LYS A 9 -15.27 -10.60 13.96
N LYS A 10 -16.18 -10.77 12.99
CA LYS A 10 -16.02 -11.74 11.90
C LYS A 10 -14.86 -11.39 10.97
N ILE A 11 -14.68 -10.11 10.63
CA ILE A 11 -13.53 -9.63 9.86
C ILE A 11 -12.23 -9.89 10.61
N ALA A 12 -12.14 -9.47 11.88
CA ALA A 12 -10.95 -9.68 12.72
C ALA A 12 -10.58 -11.16 12.81
N ARG A 13 -11.55 -12.04 13.08
CA ARG A 13 -11.32 -13.49 13.12
C ARG A 13 -10.77 -14.05 11.81
N ARG A 14 -11.26 -13.57 10.66
CA ARG A 14 -10.78 -14.04 9.34
C ARG A 14 -9.37 -13.55 9.05
N LEU A 15 -9.05 -12.31 9.40
CA LEU A 15 -7.70 -11.78 9.27
C LEU A 15 -6.71 -12.53 10.16
N SER A 16 -7.07 -12.80 11.43
CA SER A 16 -6.25 -13.61 12.33
C SER A 16 -6.04 -15.02 11.80
N ARG A 17 -7.10 -15.67 11.27
CA ARG A 17 -6.96 -16.99 10.66
C ARG A 17 -6.06 -16.98 9.43
N SER A 18 -6.13 -15.94 8.60
CA SER A 18 -5.22 -15.78 7.46
C SER A 18 -3.77 -15.72 7.93
N LEU A 19 -3.48 -14.92 8.97
CA LEU A 19 -2.15 -14.81 9.56
C LEU A 19 -1.65 -16.15 10.14
N THR A 20 -2.47 -16.86 10.91
CA THR A 20 -2.03 -18.07 11.61
C THR A 20 -2.01 -19.32 10.73
N GLU A 21 -2.96 -19.44 9.80
CA GLU A 21 -3.13 -20.62 8.94
C GLU A 21 -2.52 -20.42 7.55
N CYS A 22 -1.99 -19.22 7.25
CA CYS A 22 -1.50 -18.80 5.94
C CYS A 22 -2.55 -19.07 4.83
N ILE A 23 -3.79 -18.65 5.06
CA ILE A 23 -4.88 -18.79 4.08
C ILE A 23 -5.09 -17.45 3.39
N PRO A 24 -5.04 -17.37 2.04
CA PRO A 24 -5.28 -16.14 1.31
C PRO A 24 -6.65 -15.56 1.63
N VAL A 25 -6.75 -14.24 1.56
CA VAL A 25 -7.99 -13.49 1.77
C VAL A 25 -8.31 -12.65 0.55
N GLU A 26 -9.59 -12.60 0.22
CA GLU A 26 -10.18 -11.58 -0.64
C GLU A 26 -10.80 -10.50 0.25
N ILE A 27 -10.34 -9.27 0.08
CA ILE A 27 -10.72 -8.09 0.87
C ILE A 27 -11.50 -7.13 -0.02
N VAL A 28 -12.63 -6.66 0.51
CA VAL A 28 -13.40 -5.56 -0.08
C VAL A 28 -13.39 -4.43 0.92
N ASP A 29 -12.92 -3.25 0.50
CA ASP A 29 -13.02 -2.04 1.29
C ASP A 29 -14.38 -1.35 1.08
N ARG A 30 -14.51 -0.12 1.57
CA ARG A 30 -15.75 0.66 1.51
C ARG A 30 -15.80 1.69 0.38
N PHE A 31 -14.70 1.88 -0.33
CA PHE A 31 -14.48 2.91 -1.34
C PHE A 31 -14.42 2.33 -2.75
N SER A 32 -13.99 1.07 -2.90
CA SER A 32 -13.91 0.39 -4.19
C SER A 32 -15.22 -0.38 -4.47
N GLU A 33 -16.04 0.14 -5.38
CA GLU A 33 -17.23 -0.58 -5.84
C GLU A 33 -16.83 -1.72 -6.79
N GLY A 34 -16.98 -2.96 -6.33
CA GLY A 34 -16.75 -4.15 -7.14
C GLY A 34 -15.31 -4.65 -7.20
N GLU A 35 -14.33 -3.81 -6.83
CA GLU A 35 -12.92 -4.21 -6.76
C GLU A 35 -12.61 -4.97 -5.47
N THR A 36 -11.79 -6.02 -5.59
CA THR A 36 -11.34 -6.81 -4.45
C THR A 36 -9.84 -6.96 -4.47
N ARG A 37 -9.20 -6.92 -3.30
CA ARG A 37 -7.77 -7.19 -3.15
C ARG A 37 -7.56 -8.60 -2.60
N THR A 38 -6.71 -9.36 -3.26
CA THR A 38 -6.35 -10.71 -2.82
C THR A 38 -4.95 -10.68 -2.21
N GLY A 39 -4.75 -11.35 -1.08
CA GLY A 39 -3.45 -11.40 -0.45
C GLY A 39 -3.37 -12.33 0.75
N LEU A 40 -2.17 -12.50 1.31
CA LEU A 40 -1.91 -13.22 2.55
C LEU A 40 -1.60 -12.23 3.66
N VAL A 41 -2.26 -12.34 4.81
CA VAL A 41 -1.99 -11.46 5.96
C VAL A 41 -0.63 -11.82 6.56
N LEU A 42 0.31 -10.87 6.55
CA LEU A 42 1.65 -11.03 7.12
C LEU A 42 1.76 -10.45 8.53
N ALA A 43 1.03 -9.38 8.82
CA ALA A 43 1.00 -8.78 10.15
C ALA A 43 -0.33 -8.07 10.44
N LEU A 44 -0.65 -7.96 11.73
CA LEU A 44 -1.84 -7.28 12.24
C LEU A 44 -1.44 -6.22 13.27
N GLY A 45 -1.75 -4.96 12.98
CA GLY A 45 -1.77 -3.88 13.97
C GLY A 45 -3.18 -3.64 14.52
N GLU A 46 -3.31 -2.68 15.43
CA GLU A 46 -4.61 -2.28 15.99
C GLU A 46 -5.53 -1.71 14.90
N ASP A 47 -5.00 -0.79 14.10
CA ASP A 47 -5.73 -0.06 13.05
C ASP A 47 -5.39 -0.49 11.63
N TRP A 48 -4.31 -1.24 11.43
CA TRP A 48 -3.75 -1.55 10.12
C TRP A 48 -3.45 -3.04 9.96
N ILE A 49 -3.39 -3.51 8.72
CA ILE A 49 -2.90 -4.84 8.36
C ILE A 49 -1.85 -4.72 7.27
N LEU A 50 -0.89 -5.65 7.26
CA LEU A 50 0.05 -5.84 6.15
C LEU A 50 -0.32 -7.12 5.40
N LEU A 51 -0.34 -7.03 4.08
CA LEU A 51 -0.61 -8.13 3.16
C LEU A 51 0.58 -8.34 2.23
N GLN A 52 0.91 -9.59 1.94
CA GLN A 52 1.50 -9.95 0.65
C GLN A 52 0.38 -9.91 -0.39
N SER A 53 0.46 -9.00 -1.35
CA SER A 53 -0.51 -8.92 -2.45
C SER A 53 -0.35 -10.13 -3.38
N ILE A 54 -1.47 -10.65 -3.86
CA ILE A 54 -1.54 -11.77 -4.80
C ILE A 54 -2.30 -11.30 -6.03
N ARG A 55 -1.64 -11.35 -7.19
CA ARG A 55 -2.26 -11.12 -8.50
C ARG A 55 -2.76 -12.43 -9.12
N ASP A 56 -3.29 -12.33 -10.33
CA ASP A 56 -3.79 -13.45 -11.10
C ASP A 56 -2.79 -14.61 -11.18
N ALA A 57 -3.31 -15.83 -11.26
CA ALA A 57 -2.53 -17.07 -11.20
C ALA A 57 -1.69 -17.24 -9.92
N GLY A 58 -1.96 -16.48 -8.86
CA GLY A 58 -1.34 -16.67 -7.55
C GLY A 58 0.08 -16.15 -7.46
N PHE A 59 0.51 -15.24 -8.33
CA PHE A 59 1.82 -14.59 -8.21
C PHE A 59 1.78 -13.53 -7.10
N TYR A 60 2.85 -13.44 -6.32
CA TYR A 60 3.03 -12.34 -5.39
C TYR A 60 3.35 -11.07 -6.17
N ASP A 61 2.78 -9.95 -5.74
CA ASP A 61 2.89 -8.66 -6.43
C ASP A 61 3.00 -7.52 -5.41
N GLY A 62 4.14 -7.49 -4.73
CA GLY A 62 4.40 -6.51 -3.69
C GLY A 62 3.52 -6.65 -2.46
N TYR A 63 3.45 -5.57 -1.70
CA TYR A 63 2.82 -5.53 -0.40
C TYR A 63 1.74 -4.46 -0.36
N ALA A 64 0.69 -4.70 0.43
CA ALA A 64 -0.36 -3.73 0.68
C ALA A 64 -0.62 -3.59 2.18
N ILE A 65 -0.66 -2.35 2.65
CA ILE A 65 -1.02 -1.97 4.00
C ILE A 65 -2.40 -1.31 3.96
N LEU A 66 -3.38 -1.92 4.64
CA LEU A 66 -4.77 -1.47 4.60
C LEU A 66 -5.28 -1.05 5.97
N ARG A 67 -6.09 0.01 6.01
CA ARG A 67 -6.73 0.45 7.24
C ARG A 67 -7.90 -0.45 7.60
N ARG A 68 -7.83 -1.11 8.76
CA ARG A 68 -8.81 -2.11 9.23
C ARG A 68 -10.22 -1.58 9.31
N LYS A 69 -10.40 -0.35 9.78
CA LYS A 69 -11.75 0.24 9.90
C LYS A 69 -12.42 0.43 8.54
N ASP A 70 -11.65 0.51 7.46
CA ASP A 70 -12.17 0.73 6.12
C ASP A 70 -12.51 -0.57 5.37
N ILE A 71 -12.05 -1.72 5.88
CA ILE A 71 -12.42 -3.05 5.38
C ILE A 71 -13.90 -3.34 5.63
N ARG A 72 -14.64 -3.61 4.56
CA ARG A 72 -16.08 -3.94 4.59
C ARG A 72 -16.32 -5.45 4.66
N ARG A 73 -15.48 -6.24 3.99
CA ARG A 73 -15.63 -7.70 3.90
C ARG A 73 -14.28 -8.36 3.73
N VAL A 74 -14.11 -9.52 4.37
CA VAL A 74 -12.97 -10.42 4.17
C VAL A 74 -13.53 -11.80 3.88
N ARG A 75 -13.05 -12.50 2.86
CA ARG A 75 -13.35 -13.91 2.57
C ARG A 75 -12.05 -14.70 2.56
N LEU A 76 -12.04 -15.88 3.18
CA LEU A 76 -10.90 -16.79 3.11
C LEU A 76 -10.99 -17.55 1.78
N GLN A 77 -9.87 -17.64 1.06
CA GLN A 77 -9.73 -18.31 -0.23
C GLN A 77 -8.82 -19.54 -0.06
N GLY A 78 -9.35 -20.58 0.60
CA GLY A 78 -8.59 -21.78 0.92
C GLY A 78 -8.34 -22.73 -0.26
N THR A 79 -9.17 -22.67 -1.29
CA THR A 79 -9.17 -23.62 -2.41
C THR A 79 -7.84 -23.64 -3.16
N PHE A 80 -7.15 -22.50 -3.26
CA PHE A 80 -5.92 -22.36 -4.03
C PHE A 80 -4.64 -22.57 -3.19
N VAL A 81 -4.78 -22.81 -1.88
CA VAL A 81 -3.63 -22.96 -0.97
C VAL A 81 -2.67 -24.09 -1.37
N PRO A 82 -3.13 -25.29 -1.77
CA PRO A 82 -2.21 -26.36 -2.19
C PRO A 82 -1.35 -25.94 -3.37
N TYR A 83 -1.95 -25.28 -4.38
CA TYR A 83 -1.23 -24.79 -5.55
C TYR A 83 -0.17 -23.75 -5.17
N LEU A 84 -0.52 -22.77 -4.33
CA LEU A 84 0.43 -21.74 -3.88
C LEU A 84 1.61 -22.35 -3.12
N ARG A 85 1.37 -23.33 -2.25
CA ARG A 85 2.43 -24.01 -1.49
C ARG A 85 3.41 -24.79 -2.37
N GLU A 86 2.91 -25.35 -3.47
CA GLU A 86 3.71 -26.16 -4.40
C GLU A 86 4.47 -25.28 -5.41
N HIS A 87 3.91 -24.14 -5.83
CA HIS A 87 4.41 -23.37 -6.97
C HIS A 87 4.94 -21.97 -6.60
N ARG A 88 4.88 -21.57 -5.33
CA ARG A 88 5.38 -20.27 -4.85
C ARG A 88 6.29 -20.47 -3.66
N GLU A 89 7.07 -19.43 -3.36
CA GLU A 89 7.78 -19.36 -2.10
C GLU A 89 6.77 -19.42 -0.94
N TRP A 90 7.00 -20.37 -0.02
CA TRP A 90 6.10 -20.62 1.09
C TRP A 90 6.87 -20.91 2.38
N PRO A 91 6.56 -20.23 3.50
CA PRO A 91 5.57 -19.16 3.64
C PRO A 91 5.90 -17.93 2.77
N PRO A 92 4.94 -17.03 2.51
CA PRO A 92 5.19 -15.84 1.70
C PRO A 92 6.33 -15.00 2.28
N PRO A 93 7.15 -14.37 1.42
CA PRO A 93 8.26 -13.55 1.88
C PRO A 93 7.77 -12.33 2.67
N LEU A 94 8.50 -11.97 3.71
CA LEU A 94 8.29 -10.71 4.42
C LEU A 94 8.97 -9.56 3.65
N PRO A 95 8.50 -8.30 3.82
CA PRO A 95 9.23 -7.15 3.30
C PRO A 95 10.68 -7.13 3.79
N ALA A 96 11.57 -6.49 3.03
CA ALA A 96 13.01 -6.41 3.34
C ALA A 96 13.34 -5.70 4.68
N GLY A 97 12.36 -5.08 5.33
CA GLY A 97 12.49 -4.47 6.65
C GLY A 97 11.19 -4.58 7.47
N GLU A 98 11.32 -4.36 8.78
CA GLU A 98 10.17 -4.33 9.67
C GLU A 98 9.28 -3.12 9.41
N ILE A 99 7.97 -3.35 9.38
CA ILE A 99 6.95 -2.31 9.23
C ILE A 99 6.16 -2.18 10.54
N ASN A 100 6.26 -1.02 11.18
CA ASN A 100 5.49 -0.70 12.38
C ASN A 100 4.08 -0.20 12.02
N LEU A 101 3.10 -1.10 12.21
CA LEU A 101 1.68 -0.87 11.93
C LEU A 101 0.92 -0.05 13.00
N ALA A 102 1.63 0.61 13.94
CA ALA A 102 1.00 1.40 15.01
C ALA A 102 0.27 2.64 14.48
N SER A 103 0.79 3.30 13.43
CA SER A 103 0.22 4.54 12.89
C SER A 103 0.54 4.73 11.42
N ALA A 104 -0.21 5.59 10.73
CA ALA A 104 0.11 5.99 9.36
C ALA A 104 1.50 6.65 9.25
N ALA A 105 1.91 7.40 10.27
CA ALA A 105 3.20 8.08 10.30
C ALA A 105 4.38 7.10 10.39
N THR A 106 4.26 6.07 11.22
CA THR A 106 5.27 5.00 11.32
C THR A 106 5.28 4.14 10.06
N ILE A 107 4.10 3.79 9.52
CA ILE A 107 3.97 3.05 8.27
C ILE A 107 4.71 3.74 7.13
N LEU A 108 4.41 5.02 6.86
CA LEU A 108 5.03 5.73 5.73
C LEU A 108 6.54 5.90 5.93
N ALA A 109 6.99 6.14 7.17
CA ALA A 109 8.41 6.23 7.46
C ALA A 109 9.15 4.91 7.27
N ASP A 110 8.54 3.78 7.61
CA ASP A 110 9.14 2.46 7.42
C ASP A 110 9.13 2.05 5.95
N VAL A 111 8.02 2.29 5.23
CA VAL A 111 7.92 2.07 3.79
C VAL A 111 8.97 2.90 3.03
N ALA A 112 9.15 4.17 3.41
CA ALA A 112 10.17 5.06 2.84
C ALA A 112 11.61 4.53 2.97
N ARG A 113 11.89 3.71 3.98
CA ARG A 113 13.23 3.12 4.19
C ARG A 113 13.48 1.89 3.33
N ILE A 114 12.42 1.23 2.87
CA ILE A 114 12.53 -0.05 2.15
C ILE A 114 12.27 0.08 0.66
N ALA A 115 11.45 1.06 0.24
CA ALA A 115 11.03 1.23 -1.14
C ALA A 115 11.36 2.63 -1.63
N SER A 116 11.95 2.73 -2.84
CA SER A 116 12.26 4.02 -3.47
C SER A 116 11.00 4.82 -3.79
N VAL A 117 9.94 4.13 -4.21
CA VAL A 117 8.61 4.70 -4.46
C VAL A 117 7.55 3.83 -3.78
N PHE A 118 6.42 4.44 -3.44
CA PHE A 118 5.25 3.70 -2.98
C PHE A 118 3.97 4.37 -3.47
N ILE A 119 2.93 3.56 -3.58
CA ILE A 119 1.57 4.02 -3.84
C ILE A 119 0.89 4.32 -2.51
N PHE A 120 0.14 5.41 -2.43
CA PHE A 120 -0.76 5.68 -1.31
C PHE A 120 -2.13 6.15 -1.80
N ALA A 121 -3.13 5.95 -0.96
CA ALA A 121 -4.49 6.39 -1.24
C ALA A 121 -5.14 7.07 -0.02
N GLU A 122 -6.00 8.04 -0.32
CA GLU A 122 -6.83 8.79 0.62
C GLU A 122 -8.30 8.66 0.22
N GLU A 123 -8.77 7.42 0.15
CA GLU A 123 -10.03 7.06 -0.55
C GLU A 123 -11.28 7.69 0.09
N ARG A 124 -11.18 8.17 1.33
CA ARG A 124 -12.22 8.95 2.01
C ARG A 124 -12.44 10.33 1.38
N ARG A 125 -11.38 10.95 0.88
CA ARG A 125 -11.40 12.29 0.29
C ARG A 125 -11.47 12.22 -1.23
N ARG A 126 -10.77 11.26 -1.83
CA ARG A 126 -10.69 11.06 -3.29
C ARG A 126 -10.85 9.58 -3.61
N PRO A 127 -12.08 9.04 -3.63
CA PRO A 127 -12.33 7.67 -4.04
C PRO A 127 -11.74 7.40 -5.45
N GLY A 128 -11.07 6.27 -5.61
CA GLY A 128 -10.45 5.85 -6.88
C GLY A 128 -9.13 6.53 -7.24
N ALA A 129 -8.71 7.57 -6.51
CA ALA A 129 -7.42 8.20 -6.73
C ALA A 129 -6.32 7.44 -5.98
N VAL A 130 -5.22 7.17 -6.70
CA VAL A 130 -3.98 6.63 -6.16
C VAL A 130 -2.83 7.53 -6.58
N TRP A 131 -1.79 7.55 -5.76
CA TRP A 131 -0.66 8.45 -5.90
C TRP A 131 0.61 7.64 -5.70
N LEU A 132 1.53 7.68 -6.66
CA LEU A 132 2.83 7.01 -6.60
C LEU A 132 3.93 8.04 -6.45
N GLY A 133 4.79 7.91 -5.44
CA GLY A 133 5.88 8.86 -5.28
C GLY A 133 6.91 8.50 -4.21
N THR A 134 7.80 9.45 -3.97
CA THR A 134 8.90 9.34 -3.00
C THR A 134 8.75 10.42 -1.93
N PRO A 135 8.88 10.06 -0.63
CA PRO A 135 8.79 11.02 0.45
C PRO A 135 10.04 11.89 0.50
N VAL A 136 9.85 13.18 0.73
CA VAL A 136 10.94 14.17 0.75
C VAL A 136 11.02 14.95 2.06
N GLU A 137 9.90 15.09 2.76
CA GLU A 137 9.85 15.77 4.06
C GLU A 137 8.76 15.15 4.92
N ARG A 138 8.91 15.25 6.24
CA ARG A 138 7.94 14.77 7.21
C ARG A 138 7.79 15.77 8.34
N ASP A 139 6.55 15.97 8.76
CA ASP A 139 6.22 16.63 10.01
C ASP A 139 5.35 15.75 10.92
N ALA A 140 4.74 16.36 11.94
CA ALA A 140 3.91 15.67 12.91
C ALA A 140 2.54 15.18 12.36
N ARG A 141 2.07 15.73 11.24
CA ARG A 141 0.73 15.54 10.68
C ARG A 141 0.73 14.94 9.28
N ALA A 142 1.81 15.14 8.51
CA ALA A 142 1.89 14.77 7.13
C ALA A 142 3.26 14.21 6.71
N MET A 143 3.24 13.54 5.57
CA MET A 143 4.41 13.28 4.73
C MET A 143 4.29 14.11 3.46
N TRP A 144 5.35 14.80 3.07
CA TRP A 144 5.46 15.47 1.77
C TRP A 144 6.10 14.50 0.78
N ILE A 145 5.47 14.30 -0.36
CA ILE A 145 5.82 13.27 -1.34
C ILE A 145 5.92 13.91 -2.72
N VAL A 146 7.06 13.78 -3.37
CA VAL A 146 7.19 14.15 -4.79
C VAL A 146 6.63 13.01 -5.63
N MET A 147 5.70 13.37 -6.49
CA MET A 147 4.85 12.43 -7.21
C MET A 147 5.43 12.06 -8.56
N ILE A 148 5.13 10.86 -9.04
CA ILE A 148 5.25 10.51 -10.45
C ILE A 148 3.87 10.64 -11.09
N ASN A 149 3.79 11.42 -12.16
CA ASN A 149 2.54 11.68 -12.88
C ASN A 149 2.22 10.54 -13.89
N PRO A 150 1.04 10.56 -14.55
CA PRO A 150 0.66 9.53 -15.53
C PRO A 150 1.59 9.40 -16.74
N ASP A 151 2.35 10.45 -17.07
CA ASP A 151 3.35 10.46 -18.15
C ASP A 151 4.68 9.85 -17.70
N CYS A 152 4.72 9.26 -16.48
CA CYS A 152 5.90 8.69 -15.87
C CYS A 152 7.03 9.70 -15.69
N THR A 153 6.71 10.95 -15.34
CA THR A 153 7.71 11.96 -14.95
C THR A 153 7.48 12.44 -13.53
N TRP A 154 8.54 12.86 -12.86
CA TRP A 154 8.45 13.50 -11.55
C TRP A 154 7.72 14.84 -11.65
N GLU A 155 6.86 15.15 -10.68
CA GLU A 155 6.24 16.46 -10.54
C GLU A 155 7.22 17.46 -9.90
N ASP A 156 7.12 18.74 -10.26
CA ASP A 156 8.00 19.80 -9.73
C ASP A 156 7.76 20.12 -8.25
N GLY A 157 6.62 19.69 -7.70
CA GLY A 157 6.19 19.97 -6.34
C GLY A 157 5.97 18.71 -5.51
N ALA A 158 6.13 18.85 -4.19
CA ALA A 158 5.69 17.83 -3.27
C ALA A 158 4.23 18.01 -2.92
N ARG A 159 3.57 16.88 -2.78
CA ARG A 159 2.21 16.77 -2.29
C ARG A 159 2.20 16.41 -0.82
N GLU A 160 1.34 17.08 -0.07
CA GLU A 160 1.02 16.71 1.31
C GLU A 160 0.12 15.46 1.36
N ALA A 161 0.56 14.42 2.06
CA ALA A 161 -0.20 13.23 2.43
C ALA A 161 -0.49 13.25 3.94
N LEU A 162 -1.73 13.57 4.31
CA LEU A 162 -2.12 13.68 5.72
C LEU A 162 -2.31 12.29 6.33
N PHE A 163 -1.64 12.02 7.45
CA PHE A 163 -1.71 10.72 8.14
C PHE A 163 -3.13 10.29 8.51
N THR A 164 -4.01 11.26 8.79
CA THR A 164 -5.40 11.01 9.17
C THR A 164 -6.26 10.50 8.00
N ASN A 165 -5.90 10.89 6.76
CA ASN A 165 -6.63 10.59 5.54
C ASN A 165 -6.16 9.31 4.86
N LEU A 166 -4.95 8.84 5.18
CA LEU A 166 -4.40 7.61 4.64
C LEU A 166 -5.36 6.43 4.89
N THR A 167 -5.65 5.70 3.82
CA THR A 167 -6.47 4.47 3.85
C THR A 167 -5.68 3.24 3.40
N ARG A 168 -4.69 3.44 2.54
CA ARG A 168 -3.92 2.38 1.88
C ARG A 168 -2.52 2.86 1.50
N VAL A 169 -1.56 1.96 1.60
CA VAL A 169 -0.18 2.09 1.08
C VAL A 169 0.18 0.80 0.37
N GLU A 170 0.79 0.86 -0.80
CA GLU A 170 1.29 -0.29 -1.55
C GLU A 170 2.73 -0.02 -2.00
N PHE A 171 3.58 -1.04 -2.00
CA PHE A 171 4.99 -0.91 -2.34
C PHE A 171 5.56 -2.24 -2.83
N ASP A 172 6.69 -2.17 -3.55
CA ASP A 172 7.35 -3.32 -4.18
C ASP A 172 6.45 -4.16 -5.11
N ASP A 173 5.43 -3.53 -5.71
CA ASP A 173 4.63 -4.14 -6.78
C ASP A 173 5.28 -3.91 -8.16
N ASP A 174 4.89 -4.74 -9.13
CA ASP A 174 5.44 -4.67 -10.49
C ASP A 174 5.12 -3.34 -11.20
N TYR A 175 3.96 -2.76 -10.92
CA TYR A 175 3.53 -1.50 -11.54
C TYR A 175 4.36 -0.32 -11.04
N SER A 176 4.50 -0.14 -9.72
CA SER A 176 5.30 0.95 -9.14
C SER A 176 6.77 0.86 -9.53
N ARG A 177 7.33 -0.36 -9.59
CA ARG A 177 8.69 -0.60 -10.13
C ARG A 177 8.83 -0.16 -11.58
N ALA A 178 7.89 -0.53 -12.45
CA ALA A 178 7.94 -0.20 -13.85
C ALA A 178 7.85 1.32 -14.08
N VAL A 179 6.90 1.99 -13.41
CA VAL A 179 6.74 3.45 -13.52
C VAL A 179 7.97 4.19 -13.00
N HIS A 180 8.54 3.77 -11.87
CA HIS A 180 9.77 4.38 -11.34
C HIS A 180 10.97 4.18 -12.27
N ALA A 181 11.11 3.00 -12.88
CA ALA A 181 12.18 2.74 -13.84
C ALA A 181 12.10 3.65 -15.08
N VAL A 182 10.88 4.00 -15.53
CA VAL A 182 10.67 4.94 -16.64
C VAL A 182 10.91 6.38 -16.20
N ALA A 183 10.44 6.78 -15.02
CA ALA A 183 10.64 8.12 -14.49
C ALA A 183 12.09 8.48 -14.21
N GLY A 184 12.94 7.45 -13.99
CA GLY A 184 14.34 7.66 -13.67
C GLY A 184 14.56 8.23 -12.27
N PRO A 185 15.77 8.69 -11.95
CA PRO A 185 16.11 9.18 -10.62
C PRO A 185 15.27 10.41 -10.25
N MET A 186 14.85 10.49 -8.99
CA MET A 186 14.18 11.67 -8.45
C MET A 186 15.10 12.89 -8.53
N PRO A 187 14.60 14.07 -8.97
CA PRO A 187 15.34 15.32 -8.91
C PRO A 187 15.76 15.68 -7.48
N ALA A 188 16.80 16.50 -7.34
CA ALA A 188 17.24 16.98 -6.04
C ALA A 188 16.16 17.85 -5.39
N TRP A 189 15.52 17.33 -4.34
CA TRP A 189 14.51 18.07 -3.58
C TRP A 189 15.13 19.24 -2.81
N GLY A 190 14.52 20.42 -2.91
CA GLY A 190 14.99 21.63 -2.22
C GLY A 190 16.15 22.35 -2.91
N SER A 191 16.54 21.93 -4.13
CA SER A 191 17.35 22.76 -5.01
C SER A 191 16.42 23.76 -5.71
N GLU A 192 16.78 25.05 -5.75
CA GLU A 192 16.11 26.01 -6.63
C GLU A 192 16.09 25.44 -8.05
N PRO A 193 15.02 25.67 -8.85
CA PRO A 193 15.06 25.32 -10.25
C PRO A 193 16.32 25.95 -10.84
N SER A 194 17.20 25.12 -11.41
CA SER A 194 18.36 25.63 -12.14
C SER A 194 17.83 26.61 -13.17
N GLU A 195 18.19 27.89 -13.06
CA GLU A 195 18.01 28.84 -14.15
C GLU A 195 18.66 28.20 -15.38
N ASP A 196 17.83 27.73 -16.31
CA ASP A 196 18.32 27.39 -17.64
C ASP A 196 19.04 28.64 -18.18
N PRO A 197 20.26 28.49 -18.72
CA PRO A 197 20.92 29.63 -19.34
C PRO A 197 20.04 30.13 -20.49
N ALA A 198 19.78 31.43 -20.49
CA ALA A 198 18.98 32.08 -21.52
C ALA A 198 19.47 31.69 -22.92
N PRO A 199 18.58 31.49 -23.90
CA PRO A 199 18.99 31.18 -25.26
C PRO A 199 19.77 32.36 -25.86
N GLU A 200 20.92 32.06 -26.48
CA GLU A 200 21.67 32.96 -27.36
C GLU A 200 20.91 33.27 -28.66
#